data_AF-A1DP96-F1
#
_entry.id   AF-A1DP96-F1
#
_cell.length_a   1.000
_cell.length_b   1.000
_cell.length_c   1.000
_cell.angle_alpha   90.00
_cell.angle_beta   90.00
_cell.angle_gamma   90.00
#
_symmetry.space_group_name_H-M   'P 1'
#
loop_
_entity.id
_entity.type
_entity.pdbx_description
1 polymer ?
#
loop_
_entity_poly.entity_id
_entity_poly.type
_entity_poly.pdbx_seq_one_letter_code
_entity_poly.pdbx_strand_id
1 'polypeptide(L)'
;MPMKFKKATSIAMSQSKDKIDALELPIPARIIYEMNQKRQQAICKVILQLQQERDAFMIGIKGCNFECRSIMLGSLTEQMHKKGLLESEVKFYYKGCNVKDLIKSVQSFVAPKWRASIYSYEPRYADHKCPYSSFSLLEGSRDTVAGLQLKQFLVN
;
A
#
# COMPACT_ATOMS: atom_id res chain seq x y z
N MET A 1 20.81 -20.43 13.76
CA MET A 1 19.50 -20.79 13.14
C MET A 1 18.41 -19.71 13.26
N PRO A 2 18.17 -19.03 14.41
CA PRO A 2 17.05 -18.10 14.57
C PRO A 2 17.02 -16.94 13.55
N MET A 3 18.18 -16.36 13.22
CA MET A 3 18.27 -15.29 12.21
C MET A 3 17.90 -15.77 10.80
N LYS A 4 18.29 -17.00 10.44
CA LYS A 4 17.95 -17.60 9.15
C LYS A 4 16.44 -17.83 9.05
N PHE A 5 15.81 -18.35 10.11
CA PHE A 5 14.35 -18.50 10.18
C PHE A 5 13.61 -17.17 10.04
N LYS A 6 14.01 -16.15 10.79
CA LYS A 6 13.41 -14.81 10.71
C LYS A 6 13.56 -14.23 9.29
N LYS A 7 14.73 -14.34 8.68
CA LYS A 7 14.98 -13.86 7.31
C LYS A 7 14.15 -14.62 6.28
N ALA A 8 14.12 -15.95 6.35
CA ALA A 8 13.38 -16.80 5.41
C ALA A 8 11.87 -16.51 5.46
N THR A 9 11.29 -16.44 6.67
CA THR A 9 9.87 -16.14 6.84
C THR A 9 9.52 -14.73 6.37
N SER A 10 10.39 -13.74 6.63
CA SER A 10 10.23 -12.37 6.11
C SER A 10 10.19 -12.35 4.58
N ILE A 11 11.13 -13.04 3.92
CA ILE A 11 11.18 -13.12 2.45
C ILE A 11 9.89 -13.76 1.91
N ALA A 12 9.51 -14.92 2.43
CA ALA A 12 8.33 -15.65 1.98
C ALA A 12 7.05 -14.81 2.15
N MET A 13 6.85 -14.16 3.30
CA MET A 13 5.70 -13.28 3.53
C MET A 13 5.69 -12.04 2.63
N SER A 14 6.86 -11.49 2.29
CA SER A 14 6.95 -10.25 1.50
C SER A 14 6.78 -10.50 0.00
N GLN A 15 7.25 -11.64 -0.48
CA GLN A 15 7.40 -11.92 -1.92
C GLN A 15 6.45 -12.99 -2.44
N SER A 16 5.78 -13.76 -1.57
CA SER A 16 4.77 -14.71 -2.03
C SER A 16 3.60 -13.99 -2.67
N LYS A 17 3.33 -14.32 -3.94
CA LYS A 17 2.18 -13.82 -4.70
C LYS A 17 0.87 -14.49 -4.27
N ASP A 18 0.95 -15.67 -3.67
CA ASP A 18 -0.19 -16.48 -3.29
C ASP A 18 -0.12 -16.92 -1.82
N LYS A 19 -1.11 -17.72 -1.40
CA LYS A 19 -1.09 -18.40 -0.11
C LYS A 19 0.20 -19.20 0.01
N ILE A 20 0.92 -18.96 1.09
CA ILE A 20 2.12 -19.71 1.44
C ILE A 20 1.67 -21.09 1.90
N ASP A 21 2.28 -22.13 1.34
CA ASP A 21 1.98 -23.52 1.66
C ASP A 21 3.26 -24.23 2.12
N ALA A 22 3.11 -25.25 2.96
CA ALA A 22 4.26 -26.07 3.38
C ALA A 22 4.75 -26.97 2.25
N LEU A 23 3.93 -27.15 1.21
CA LEU A 23 4.10 -28.19 0.21
C LEU A 23 4.20 -29.54 0.94
N GLU A 24 5.20 -30.34 0.60
CA GLU A 24 5.49 -31.63 1.24
C GLU A 24 6.57 -31.53 2.32
N LEU A 25 6.96 -30.31 2.71
CA LEU A 25 7.98 -30.11 3.74
C LEU A 25 7.36 -30.21 5.14
N PRO A 26 8.10 -30.72 6.14
CA PRO A 26 7.63 -30.85 7.52
C PRO A 26 7.65 -29.50 8.26
N ILE A 27 6.98 -28.49 7.71
CA ILE A 27 6.81 -27.17 8.34
C ILE A 27 5.51 -27.21 9.16
N PRO A 28 5.58 -26.94 10.48
CA PRO A 28 4.38 -26.90 11.32
C PRO A 28 3.29 -25.98 10.75
N ALA A 29 2.06 -26.49 10.69
CA ALA A 29 0.91 -25.77 10.13
C ALA A 29 0.70 -24.40 10.78
N ARG A 30 1.00 -24.27 12.08
CA ARG A 30 0.95 -23.00 12.82
C ARG A 30 1.88 -21.93 12.23
N ILE A 31 3.08 -22.30 11.76
CA ILE A 31 4.02 -21.36 11.14
C ILE A 31 3.46 -20.86 9.81
N ILE A 32 2.94 -21.77 8.97
CA ILE A 32 2.32 -21.42 7.68
C ILE A 32 1.11 -20.51 7.87
N TYR A 33 0.27 -20.80 8.88
CA TYR A 33 -0.86 -19.96 9.26
C TYR A 33 -0.41 -18.54 9.62
N GLU A 34 0.54 -18.40 10.55
CA GLU A 34 1.07 -17.10 10.99
C GLU A 34 1.69 -16.31 9.83
N MET A 35 2.40 -16.98 8.92
CA MET A 35 2.97 -16.33 7.74
C MET A 35 1.89 -15.75 6.82
N ASN A 36 0.85 -16.53 6.53
CA ASN A 36 -0.26 -16.06 5.71
C ASN A 36 -1.05 -14.93 6.37
N GLN A 37 -1.27 -15.00 7.69
CA GLN A 37 -1.94 -13.93 8.45
C GLN A 37 -1.16 -12.61 8.35
N LYS A 38 0.14 -12.63 8.63
CA LYS A 38 0.96 -11.42 8.54
C LYS A 38 1.07 -10.87 7.12
N ARG A 39 1.18 -11.74 6.12
CA ARG A 39 1.14 -11.33 4.71
C ARG A 39 -0.17 -10.60 4.40
N GLN A 40 -1.31 -11.20 4.74
CA GLN A 40 -2.63 -10.62 4.49
C GLN A 40 -2.80 -9.28 5.21
N GLN A 41 -2.41 -9.19 6.47
CA GLN A 41 -2.46 -7.95 7.25
C GLN A 41 -1.63 -6.83 6.61
N ALA A 42 -0.43 -7.13 6.10
CA ALA A 42 0.41 -6.16 5.42
C ALA A 42 -0.23 -5.63 4.12
N ILE A 43 -0.83 -6.52 3.32
CA ILE A 43 -1.55 -6.12 2.10
C ILE A 43 -2.76 -5.25 2.44
N CYS A 44 -3.60 -5.71 3.40
CA CYS A 44 -4.77 -4.94 3.84
C CYS A 44 -4.38 -3.56 4.36
N LYS A 45 -3.28 -3.44 5.12
CA LYS A 45 -2.82 -2.15 5.63
C LYS A 45 -2.53 -1.15 4.51
N VAL A 46 -1.85 -1.57 3.45
CA VAL A 46 -1.52 -0.70 2.31
C VAL A 46 -2.79 -0.23 1.60
N ILE A 47 -3.73 -1.15 1.35
CA ILE A 47 -4.99 -0.84 0.65
C ILE A 47 -5.86 0.09 1.49
N LEU A 48 -6.00 -0.18 2.79
CA LEU A 48 -6.75 0.68 3.71
C LEU A 48 -6.16 2.10 3.75
N GLN A 49 -4.84 2.24 3.72
CA GLN A 49 -4.20 3.57 3.67
C GLN A 49 -4.54 4.33 2.38
N LEU A 50 -4.61 3.65 1.22
CA LEU A 50 -5.05 4.29 -0.02
C LEU A 50 -6.52 4.71 0.01
N GLN A 51 -7.38 3.84 0.54
CA GLN A 51 -8.81 4.13 0.68
C GLN A 51 -9.02 5.33 1.62
N GLN A 52 -8.34 5.36 2.77
CA GLN A 52 -8.37 6.49 3.70
C GLN A 52 -7.89 7.80 3.05
N GLU A 53 -6.83 7.74 2.24
CA GLU A 53 -6.32 8.91 1.51
C GLU A 53 -7.36 9.44 0.51
N ARG A 54 -7.95 8.54 -0.28
CA ARG A 54 -9.00 8.84 -1.25
C ARG A 54 -10.21 9.47 -0.56
N ASP A 55 -10.67 8.86 0.51
CA ASP A 55 -11.85 9.32 1.25
C ASP A 55 -11.57 10.69 1.89
N ALA A 56 -10.34 10.94 2.37
CA ALA A 56 -9.95 12.25 2.90
C ALA A 56 -10.02 13.38 1.86
N PHE A 57 -9.67 13.12 0.59
CA PHE A 57 -9.90 14.09 -0.50
C PHE A 57 -11.39 14.24 -0.82
N MET A 58 -12.14 13.14 -0.83
CA MET A 58 -13.58 13.12 -1.15
C MET A 58 -14.40 13.96 -0.17
N ILE A 59 -14.16 13.83 1.14
CA ILE A 59 -14.90 14.58 2.17
C ILE A 59 -14.28 15.95 2.49
N GLY A 60 -13.19 16.33 1.81
CA GLY A 60 -12.56 17.63 1.94
C GLY A 60 -11.69 17.82 3.19
N ILE A 61 -11.27 16.76 3.87
CA ILE A 61 -10.22 16.82 4.91
C ILE A 61 -8.86 17.17 4.27
N LYS A 62 -8.61 16.70 3.04
CA LYS A 62 -7.41 17.02 2.26
C LYS A 62 -7.74 17.87 1.03
N GLY A 63 -6.76 18.70 0.64
CA GLY A 63 -6.85 19.65 -0.47
C GLY A 63 -7.14 21.07 0.01
N CYS A 64 -6.48 22.06 -0.60
CA CYS A 64 -6.61 23.46 -0.18
C CYS A 64 -7.86 24.18 -0.75
N ASN A 65 -8.46 23.63 -1.80
CA ASN A 65 -9.68 24.14 -2.45
C ASN A 65 -10.39 23.02 -3.23
N PHE A 66 -11.51 23.34 -3.87
CA PHE A 66 -12.33 22.37 -4.61
C PHE A 66 -11.58 21.74 -5.78
N GLU A 67 -10.85 22.55 -6.55
CA GLU A 67 -10.09 22.09 -7.71
C GLU A 67 -8.99 21.12 -7.27
N CYS A 68 -8.21 21.48 -6.25
CA CYS A 68 -7.15 20.65 -5.70
C CYS A 68 -7.70 19.30 -5.21
N ARG A 69 -8.75 19.29 -4.39
CA ARG A 69 -9.30 18.02 -3.88
C ARG A 69 -9.86 17.15 -5.01
N SER A 70 -10.53 17.74 -5.99
CA SER A 70 -11.12 17.01 -7.11
C SER A 70 -10.06 16.43 -8.05
N ILE A 71 -9.02 17.20 -8.37
CA ILE A 71 -7.91 16.77 -9.23
C ILE A 71 -7.10 15.66 -8.56
N MET A 72 -6.76 15.83 -7.28
CA MET A 72 -6.02 14.81 -6.52
C MET A 72 -6.84 13.53 -6.34
N LEU A 73 -8.13 13.65 -5.99
CA LEU A 73 -9.05 12.52 -5.88
C LEU A 73 -9.16 11.75 -7.20
N GLY A 74 -9.34 12.46 -8.32
CA GLY A 74 -9.43 11.86 -9.65
C GLY A 74 -8.16 11.08 -9.99
N SER A 75 -6.99 11.70 -9.83
CA SER A 75 -5.70 11.05 -10.10
C SER A 75 -5.43 9.84 -9.22
N LEU A 76 -5.72 9.94 -7.92
CA LEU A 76 -5.56 8.80 -7.00
C LEU A 76 -6.50 7.66 -7.36
N THR A 77 -7.78 7.98 -7.62
CA THR A 77 -8.81 7.00 -7.99
C THR A 77 -8.45 6.29 -9.30
N GLU A 78 -8.02 7.04 -10.32
CA GLU A 78 -7.59 6.49 -11.61
C GLU A 78 -6.41 5.51 -11.45
N GLN A 79 -5.41 5.90 -10.67
CA GLN A 79 -4.23 5.06 -10.44
C GLN A 79 -4.55 3.82 -9.61
N MET A 80 -5.41 3.94 -8.60
CA MET A 80 -5.96 2.79 -7.88
C MET A 80 -6.73 1.86 -8.84
N HIS A 81 -7.55 2.40 -9.74
CA HIS A 81 -8.31 1.62 -10.72
C HIS A 81 -7.38 0.82 -11.65
N LYS A 82 -6.39 1.50 -12.25
CA LYS A 82 -5.40 0.90 -13.15
C LYS A 82 -4.61 -0.25 -12.51
N LYS A 83 -4.53 -0.29 -11.18
CA LYS A 83 -3.84 -1.32 -10.40
C LYS A 83 -4.80 -2.34 -9.77
N GLY A 84 -6.11 -2.24 -10.01
CA GLY A 84 -7.11 -3.14 -9.42
C GLY A 84 -7.28 -2.97 -7.91
N LEU A 85 -7.07 -1.75 -7.39
CA LEU A 85 -7.09 -1.43 -5.96
C LEU A 85 -8.37 -0.71 -5.49
N LEU A 86 -9.29 -0.36 -6.40
CA LEU A 86 -10.52 0.36 -6.05
C LEU A 86 -11.63 -0.52 -5.46
N GLU A 87 -11.85 -1.70 -6.05
CA GLU A 87 -12.98 -2.59 -5.75
C GLU A 87 -12.69 -3.61 -4.64
N SER A 88 -11.61 -3.45 -3.87
CA SER A 88 -11.23 -4.44 -2.85
C SER A 88 -12.13 -4.42 -1.60
N GLU A 89 -13.39 -4.01 -1.73
CA GLU A 89 -14.39 -4.29 -0.72
C GLU A 89 -14.54 -5.81 -0.55
N VAL A 90 -13.87 -6.27 0.50
CA VAL A 90 -14.39 -7.24 1.47
C VAL A 90 -14.15 -8.73 1.23
N LYS A 91 -13.84 -9.25 0.03
CA LYS A 91 -13.38 -10.65 -0.05
C LYS A 91 -12.43 -10.85 -1.23
N PHE A 92 -11.15 -11.07 -1.00
CA PHE A 92 -10.41 -12.12 -1.71
C PHE A 92 -9.03 -12.33 -1.08
N TYR A 93 -8.64 -13.60 -0.98
CA TYR A 93 -7.26 -14.02 -0.95
C TYR A 93 -6.54 -13.22 -2.03
N TYR A 94 -5.60 -12.33 -1.67
CA TYR A 94 -4.84 -11.53 -2.65
C TYR A 94 -3.91 -12.45 -3.46
N LYS A 95 -4.52 -13.27 -4.29
CA LYS A 95 -3.91 -14.21 -5.21
C LYS A 95 -3.23 -13.39 -6.31
N GLY A 96 -2.01 -13.74 -6.64
CA GLY A 96 -1.18 -12.99 -7.59
C GLY A 96 -0.55 -11.69 -7.05
N CYS A 97 -0.83 -11.26 -5.82
CA CYS A 97 -0.29 -10.02 -5.25
C CYS A 97 0.72 -10.32 -4.14
N ASN A 98 1.87 -9.65 -4.14
CA ASN A 98 2.80 -9.71 -3.01
C ASN A 98 3.01 -8.31 -2.42
N VAL A 99 3.38 -8.28 -1.13
CA VAL A 99 3.51 -7.03 -0.36
C VAL A 99 4.55 -6.10 -0.98
N LYS A 100 5.67 -6.67 -1.44
CA LYS A 100 6.79 -5.91 -2.00
C LYS A 100 6.39 -5.13 -3.25
N ASP A 101 5.79 -5.83 -4.21
CA ASP A 101 5.37 -5.24 -5.49
C ASP A 101 4.20 -4.28 -5.29
N LEU A 102 3.29 -4.58 -4.35
CA LEU A 102 2.19 -3.67 -4.00
C LEU A 102 2.73 -2.33 -3.47
N ILE A 103 3.65 -2.37 -2.50
CA ILE A 103 4.23 -1.14 -1.92
C ILE A 103 4.96 -0.35 -3.01
N LYS A 104 5.76 -1.01 -3.84
CA LYS A 104 6.44 -0.35 -4.96
C LYS A 104 5.48 0.25 -5.97
N SER A 105 4.37 -0.44 -6.27
CA SER A 105 3.36 0.05 -7.19
C SER A 105 2.62 1.27 -6.64
N VAL A 106 2.45 1.38 -5.32
CA VAL A 106 1.83 2.56 -4.69
C VAL A 106 2.83 3.71 -4.63
N GLN A 107 4.09 3.44 -4.30
CA GLN A 107 5.16 4.43 -4.28
C GLN A 107 5.45 5.04 -5.66
N SER A 108 5.05 4.37 -6.74
CA SER A 108 5.17 4.90 -8.10
C SER A 108 3.98 5.76 -8.55
N PHE A 109 2.99 5.99 -7.69
CA PHE A 109 1.87 6.87 -8.02
C PHE A 109 2.36 8.30 -8.24
N VAL A 110 1.87 8.93 -9.30
CA VAL A 110 2.29 10.26 -9.72
C VAL A 110 1.20 11.27 -9.44
N ALA A 111 1.52 12.28 -8.64
CA ALA A 111 0.60 13.40 -8.43
C ALA A 111 0.50 14.25 -9.72
N PRO A 112 -0.72 14.67 -10.11
CA PRO A 112 -0.92 15.47 -11.30
C PRO A 112 -0.29 16.85 -11.12
N LYS A 113 0.16 17.44 -12.23
CA LYS A 113 0.57 18.85 -12.28
C LYS A 113 -0.50 19.63 -13.02
N TRP A 114 -0.99 20.72 -12.42
CA TRP A 114 -1.95 21.60 -13.05
C TRP A 114 -1.63 23.05 -12.70
N ARG A 115 -2.11 23.97 -13.52
CA ARG A 115 -1.92 25.40 -13.30
C ARG A 115 -3.11 25.95 -12.52
N ALA A 116 -2.83 26.76 -11.50
CA ALA A 116 -3.87 27.48 -10.79
C ALA A 116 -4.11 28.84 -11.47
N SER A 117 -5.39 29.23 -11.59
CA SER A 117 -5.73 30.61 -11.92
C SER A 117 -5.37 31.47 -10.73
N ILE A 118 -4.35 32.31 -10.88
CA ILE A 118 -4.06 33.36 -9.92
C ILE A 118 -4.91 34.55 -10.35
N TYR A 119 -5.80 35.02 -9.47
CA TYR A 119 -6.45 36.32 -9.63
C TYR A 119 -5.39 37.43 -9.46
N SER A 120 -4.55 37.62 -10.46
CA SER A 120 -3.66 38.77 -10.57
C SER A 120 -3.99 39.52 -11.86
N TYR A 121 -3.85 40.84 -11.83
CA TYR A 121 -4.07 41.74 -12.98
C TYR A 121 -3.21 41.39 -14.22
N GLU A 122 -2.25 40.47 -14.07
CA GLU A 122 -1.54 39.82 -15.18
C GLU A 122 -1.81 38.30 -15.16
N PRO A 123 -2.09 37.66 -16.31
CA PRO A 123 -2.36 36.23 -16.40
C PRO A 123 -1.05 35.43 -16.26
N ARG A 124 -0.54 35.34 -15.03
CA ARG A 124 0.54 34.41 -14.68
C ARG A 124 -0.07 33.09 -14.25
N TYR A 125 0.04 32.08 -15.11
CA TYR A 125 -0.26 30.72 -14.73
C TYR A 125 0.94 30.12 -13.99
N ALA A 126 0.80 29.91 -12.68
CA ALA A 126 1.78 29.15 -11.90
C ALA A 126 1.30 27.71 -11.71
N ASP A 127 2.26 26.77 -11.67
CA ASP A 127 1.99 25.42 -11.22
C ASP A 127 1.43 25.46 -9.79
N HIS A 128 0.32 24.77 -9.58
CA HIS A 128 -0.28 24.66 -8.27
C HIS A 128 0.66 23.91 -7.32
N LYS A 129 0.89 24.49 -6.14
CA LYS A 129 1.70 23.88 -5.07
C LYS A 129 0.98 24.05 -3.75
N CYS A 130 0.65 22.94 -3.10
CA CYS A 130 0.20 22.92 -1.72
C CYS A 130 0.69 21.63 -1.03
N PRO A 131 0.57 21.52 0.31
CA PRO A 131 0.96 20.30 1.03
C PRO A 131 0.23 19.03 0.57
N TYR A 132 -0.89 19.16 -0.15
CA TYR A 132 -1.71 18.06 -0.65
C TYR A 132 -1.56 17.82 -2.16
N SER A 133 -0.71 18.57 -2.87
CA SER A 133 -0.49 18.41 -4.32
C SER A 133 0.63 17.43 -4.65
N SER A 134 0.90 16.49 -3.75
CA SER A 134 1.86 15.39 -3.91
C SER A 134 1.29 14.12 -3.27
N PHE A 135 1.83 12.96 -3.66
CA PHE A 135 1.57 11.71 -2.96
C PHE A 135 2.79 11.39 -2.09
N SER A 136 2.64 11.54 -0.77
CA SER A 136 3.58 11.01 0.23
C SER A 136 3.12 9.65 0.77
N LEU A 137 2.27 8.96 0.01
CA LEU A 137 1.72 7.64 0.34
C LEU A 137 2.87 6.65 0.53
N LEU A 138 2.87 5.99 1.70
CA LEU A 138 3.86 4.98 2.06
C LEU A 138 5.31 5.47 2.03
N GLU A 139 5.55 6.78 2.13
CA GLU A 139 6.89 7.33 2.24
C GLU A 139 7.59 6.75 3.48
N GLY A 140 8.79 6.20 3.29
CA GLY A 140 9.52 5.49 4.35
C GLY A 140 8.96 4.11 4.75
N SER A 141 7.89 3.63 4.12
CA SER A 141 7.38 2.27 4.36
C SER A 141 8.35 1.24 3.80
N ARG A 142 8.65 0.21 4.60
CA ARG A 142 9.47 -0.93 4.15
C ARG A 142 8.63 -1.82 3.24
N ASP A 143 9.22 -2.27 2.13
CA ASP A 143 8.63 -3.22 1.19
C ASP A 143 8.67 -4.69 1.70
N THR A 144 8.86 -4.87 3.02
CA THR A 144 9.05 -6.17 3.68
C THR A 144 8.15 -6.36 4.89
N VAL A 145 7.61 -7.56 5.03
CA VAL A 145 6.92 -8.05 6.23
C VAL A 145 7.96 -8.54 7.26
N ALA A 146 7.80 -8.13 8.51
CA ALA A 146 8.71 -8.55 9.59
C ALA A 146 8.62 -10.06 9.83
N GLY A 147 9.78 -10.73 9.73
CA GLY A 147 9.92 -12.17 9.93
C GLY A 147 9.45 -12.69 11.29
N LEU A 148 9.05 -13.95 11.32
CA LEU A 148 8.63 -14.65 12.53
C LEU A 148 9.83 -14.95 13.45
N GLN A 149 9.57 -15.02 14.75
CA GLN A 149 10.61 -15.35 15.73
C GLN A 149 10.53 -16.83 16.07
N LEU A 150 11.61 -17.58 15.82
CA LEU A 150 11.62 -19.04 16.02
C LEU A 150 11.18 -19.44 17.44
N LYS A 151 11.58 -18.68 18.46
CA LYS A 151 11.22 -18.92 19.87
C LYS A 151 9.71 -18.97 20.14
N GLN A 152 8.87 -18.39 19.27
CA GLN A 152 7.41 -18.42 19.41
C GLN A 152 6.82 -19.81 19.12
N PHE A 153 7.61 -20.71 18.54
CA PHE A 153 7.19 -22.01 18.02
C PHE A 153 7.97 -23.19 18.63
N LEU A 154 8.83 -22.94 19.62
CA LEU A 154 9.64 -23.96 20.30
C LEU A 154 8.97 -24.52 21.57
N VAL A 155 7.66 -24.34 21.72
CA VAL A 155 6.93 -24.82 22.91
C VAL A 155 6.45 -26.24 22.63
N ASN A 156 6.97 -27.19 23.41
CA ASN A 156 6.38 -28.51 23.63
C ASN A 156 5.13 -28.38 24.50
#